data_AF-A0AA97MJM3-F1
#
_entry.id   AF-A0AA97MJM3-F1
#
_cell.length_a   1.000
_cell.length_b   1.000
_cell.length_c   1.000
_cell.angle_alpha   90.00
_cell.angle_beta   90.00
_cell.angle_gamma   90.00
#
_symmetry.space_group_name_H-M   'P 1'
#
loop_
_entity.id
_entity.type
_entity.pdbx_description
1 polymer ?
#
loop_
_entity_poly.entity_id
_entity_poly.type
_entity_poly.pdbx_seq_one_letter_code
_entity_poly.pdbx_strand_id
1 'polypeptide(L)'
;LGQTFQVTSQEATKLSLAFSRPPLPSAEDCRKLSEDVQNAILAVATVYYWLPKGQGTTLRKMVRDATTEVVEGMIQLTDTILNAPVESLSQEQLISTGGVWEACEQVSNLPRDNQAAVVSALAACLGVVKDAVEEMEHALVEGQDPYGDIMEDEELGFRGNRDTYWSEADRQLLGSCMGLMKASKACLKKVLAAVKAYGKADSPEQIAQLDDLADIANEISPSVDELALSMYPPVNPLAVRLNAAKLASVLKKVLEIAKTSHVCPPSEEGWVQFLTGAVDHNMNKVKNFTQGQL
;
A
#
# COMPACT_ATOMS: atom_id res chain seq x y z
N LEU A 1 17.15 -5.74 18.26
CA LEU A 1 16.16 -4.82 17.66
C LEU A 1 15.44 -4.04 18.75
N GLY A 2 14.47 -4.62 19.47
CA GLY A 2 13.60 -3.88 20.40
C GLY A 2 14.27 -2.96 21.44
N GLN A 3 15.40 -3.35 22.03
CA GLN A 3 16.08 -2.52 23.05
C GLN A 3 16.59 -1.19 22.49
N THR A 4 17.12 -1.16 21.25
CA THR A 4 17.65 0.06 20.63
C THR A 4 16.55 1.09 20.37
N PHE A 5 15.38 0.64 19.92
CA PHE A 5 14.22 1.48 19.66
C PHE A 5 13.58 1.96 20.96
N GLN A 6 13.55 1.12 22.01
CA GLN A 6 13.11 1.53 23.33
C GLN A 6 14.01 2.62 23.95
N VAL A 7 15.33 2.52 23.77
CA VAL A 7 16.24 3.61 24.20
C VAL A 7 15.92 4.89 23.43
N THR A 8 15.67 4.79 22.13
CA THR A 8 15.35 5.96 21.29
C THR A 8 14.07 6.67 21.74
N SER A 9 13.01 5.93 22.07
CA SER A 9 11.78 6.54 22.60
C SER A 9 11.98 7.16 23.98
N GLN A 10 12.85 6.59 24.83
CA GLN A 10 13.24 7.18 26.11
C GLN A 10 14.03 8.48 25.93
N GLU A 11 14.97 8.53 24.99
CA GLU A 11 15.71 9.75 24.67
C GLU A 11 14.78 10.84 24.11
N ALA A 12 13.79 10.48 23.28
CA ALA A 12 12.75 11.40 22.81
C ALA A 12 11.98 12.03 23.99
N THR A 13 11.55 11.22 24.96
CA THR A 13 10.88 11.72 26.17
C THR A 13 11.77 12.62 27.00
N LYS A 14 13.04 12.26 27.21
CA LYS A 14 13.98 13.08 27.97
C LYS A 14 14.19 14.43 27.29
N LEU A 15 14.44 14.43 25.99
CA LEU A 15 14.60 15.64 25.19
C LEU A 15 13.36 16.53 25.33
N SER A 16 12.18 15.96 25.11
CA SER A 16 10.91 16.66 25.27
C SER A 16 10.76 17.28 26.67
N LEU A 17 10.89 16.49 27.73
CA LEU A 17 10.71 17.00 29.09
C LEU A 17 11.75 18.05 29.48
N ALA A 18 12.99 17.96 28.98
CA ALA A 18 14.06 18.91 29.27
C ALA A 18 13.76 20.33 28.77
N PHE A 19 13.01 20.47 27.67
CA PHE A 19 12.64 21.76 27.09
C PHE A 19 11.18 22.17 27.38
N SER A 20 10.48 21.42 28.24
CA SER A 20 9.05 21.62 28.51
C SER A 20 8.73 22.79 29.43
N ARG A 21 9.69 23.25 30.23
CA ARG A 21 9.52 24.36 31.17
C ARG A 21 10.86 24.94 31.63
N PRO A 22 10.90 26.18 32.12
CA PRO A 22 12.10 26.75 32.71
C PRO A 22 12.47 26.08 34.06
N PRO A 23 13.76 26.13 34.47
CA PRO A 23 14.89 26.66 33.71
C PRO A 23 15.28 25.72 32.56
N LEU A 24 15.67 26.29 31.42
CA LEU A 24 16.21 25.52 30.32
C LEU A 24 17.54 24.84 30.72
N PRO A 25 17.89 23.72 30.09
CA PRO A 25 19.15 23.03 30.37
C PRO A 25 20.35 23.95 30.07
N SER A 26 21.44 23.74 30.79
CA SER A 26 22.69 24.45 30.52
C SER A 26 23.22 24.10 29.12
N ALA A 27 24.13 24.91 28.58
CA ALA A 27 24.74 24.59 27.28
C ALA A 27 25.48 23.23 27.28
N GLU A 28 26.01 22.81 28.43
CA GLU A 28 26.63 21.49 28.62
C GLU A 28 25.58 20.37 28.63
N ASP A 29 24.48 20.55 29.36
CA ASP A 29 23.38 19.59 29.39
C ASP A 29 22.67 19.47 28.03
N CYS A 30 22.47 20.57 27.32
CA CYS A 30 21.93 20.60 25.95
C CYS A 30 22.81 19.79 24.99
N ARG A 31 24.14 19.94 25.10
CA ARG A 31 25.09 19.18 24.29
C ARG A 31 24.98 17.69 24.59
N LYS A 32 24.93 17.32 25.86
CA LYS A 32 24.78 15.93 26.28
C LYS A 32 23.47 15.31 25.79
N LEU A 33 22.35 16.01 25.94
CA LEU A 33 21.04 15.56 25.43
C LEU A 33 21.08 15.34 23.90
N SER A 34 21.74 16.24 23.18
CA SER A 34 21.88 16.14 21.73
C SER A 34 22.78 14.97 21.33
N GLU A 35 23.88 14.73 22.04
CA GLU A 35 24.76 13.57 21.86
C GLU A 35 24.02 12.24 22.16
N ASP A 36 23.24 12.18 23.23
CA ASP A 36 22.45 11.00 23.60
C ASP A 36 21.41 10.65 22.52
N VAL A 37 20.68 11.66 22.02
CA VAL A 37 19.73 11.51 20.90
C VAL A 37 20.46 11.07 19.63
N GLN A 38 21.57 11.70 19.28
CA GLN A 38 22.37 11.35 18.11
C GLN A 38 22.86 9.90 18.19
N ASN A 39 23.35 9.47 19.36
CA ASN A 39 23.81 8.11 19.59
C ASN A 39 22.67 7.09 19.48
N ALA A 40 21.49 7.40 20.01
CA ALA A 40 20.31 6.55 19.88
C ALA A 40 19.90 6.37 18.41
N ILE A 41 19.85 7.47 17.65
CA ILE A 41 19.54 7.44 16.21
C ILE A 41 20.60 6.69 15.41
N LEU A 42 21.89 6.89 15.70
CA LEU A 42 22.98 6.13 15.07
C LEU A 42 22.86 4.63 15.34
N ALA A 43 22.47 4.25 16.56
CA ALA A 43 22.24 2.85 16.91
C ALA A 43 21.06 2.26 16.13
N VAL A 44 19.95 3.01 15.98
CA VAL A 44 18.80 2.64 15.14
C VAL A 44 19.21 2.50 13.67
N ALA A 45 19.97 3.44 13.11
CA ALA A 45 20.47 3.33 11.74
C ALA A 45 21.39 2.11 11.55
N THR A 46 22.23 1.82 12.55
CA THR A 46 23.17 0.68 12.53
C THR A 46 22.43 -0.66 12.44
N VAL A 47 21.26 -0.78 13.06
CA VAL A 47 20.40 -1.97 12.96
C VAL A 47 20.07 -2.31 11.50
N TYR A 48 19.71 -1.32 10.70
CA TYR A 48 19.44 -1.52 9.27
C TYR A 48 20.70 -1.97 8.52
N TYR A 49 21.85 -1.34 8.79
CA TYR A 49 23.11 -1.70 8.14
C TYR A 49 23.64 -3.09 8.52
N TRP A 50 23.23 -3.62 9.68
CA TRP A 50 23.58 -4.97 10.10
C TRP A 50 22.72 -6.06 9.46
N LEU A 51 21.60 -5.72 8.82
CA LEU A 51 20.77 -6.70 8.13
C LEU A 51 21.49 -7.18 6.84
N PRO A 52 21.84 -8.47 6.73
CA PRO A 52 22.53 -8.98 5.56
C PRO A 52 21.67 -8.83 4.30
N LYS A 53 22.29 -8.42 3.18
CA LYS A 53 21.59 -8.26 1.89
C LYS A 53 20.92 -9.55 1.39
N GLY A 54 21.44 -10.71 1.81
CA GLY A 54 20.87 -12.02 1.45
C GLY A 54 19.60 -12.40 2.21
N GLN A 55 19.11 -11.59 3.15
CA GLN A 55 17.87 -11.83 3.90
C GLN A 55 16.60 -11.37 3.16
N GLY A 56 16.73 -10.94 1.90
CA GLY A 56 15.63 -10.51 1.05
C GLY A 56 15.44 -9.00 0.99
N THR A 57 15.07 -8.50 -0.18
CA THR A 57 14.87 -7.08 -0.44
C THR A 57 13.60 -6.57 0.24
N THR A 58 12.54 -7.39 0.32
CA THR A 58 11.27 -7.01 0.95
C THR A 58 11.44 -6.77 2.45
N LEU A 59 12.05 -7.72 3.17
CA LEU A 59 12.36 -7.54 4.59
C LEU A 59 13.25 -6.32 4.82
N ARG A 60 14.29 -6.16 4.00
CA ARG A 60 15.23 -5.05 4.11
C ARG A 60 14.57 -3.70 3.85
N LYS A 61 13.61 -3.63 2.93
CA LYS A 61 12.78 -2.46 2.67
C LYS A 61 11.95 -2.10 3.91
N MET A 62 11.25 -3.07 4.51
CA MET A 62 10.43 -2.82 5.70
C MET A 62 11.26 -2.33 6.90
N VAL A 63 12.43 -2.93 7.14
CA VAL A 63 13.34 -2.48 8.22
C VAL A 63 13.87 -1.07 7.95
N ARG A 64 14.22 -0.77 6.69
CA ARG A 64 14.65 0.57 6.28
C ARG A 64 13.55 1.59 6.55
N ASP A 65 12.33 1.33 6.08
CA ASP A 65 11.23 2.29 6.14
C ASP A 65 10.87 2.58 7.61
N ALA A 66 10.81 1.56 8.48
CA ALA A 66 10.63 1.75 9.92
C ALA A 66 11.80 2.51 10.60
N THR A 67 13.03 2.30 10.13
CA THR A 67 14.19 3.08 10.62
C THR A 67 14.07 4.55 10.20
N THR A 68 13.64 4.81 8.97
CA THR A 68 13.40 6.15 8.45
C THR A 68 12.29 6.87 9.22
N GLU A 69 11.17 6.21 9.51
CA GLU A 69 10.06 6.79 10.30
C GLU A 69 10.52 7.25 11.69
N VAL A 70 11.37 6.48 12.36
CA VAL A 70 11.93 6.87 13.68
C VAL A 70 12.84 8.09 13.56
N VAL A 71 13.66 8.16 12.51
CA VAL A 71 14.55 9.31 12.25
C VAL A 71 13.73 10.56 11.94
N GLU A 72 12.72 10.45 11.06
CA GLU A 72 11.83 11.54 10.70
C GLU A 72 11.03 12.05 11.90
N GLY A 73 10.51 11.15 12.73
CA GLY A 73 9.84 11.51 13.99
C GLY A 73 10.76 12.29 14.94
N MET A 74 12.03 11.88 15.06
CA MET A 74 12.98 12.59 15.92
C MET A 74 13.34 13.97 15.37
N ILE A 75 13.44 14.12 14.04
CA ILE A 75 13.61 15.42 13.37
C ILE A 75 12.41 16.31 13.68
N GLN A 76 11.18 15.80 13.53
CA GLN A 76 9.95 16.54 13.80
C GLN A 76 9.85 16.99 15.26
N LEU A 77 10.19 16.11 16.21
CA LEU A 77 10.25 16.45 17.64
C LEU A 77 11.26 17.58 17.90
N THR A 78 12.46 17.46 17.34
CA THR A 78 13.51 18.48 17.51
C THR A 78 13.08 19.83 16.95
N ASP A 79 12.51 19.85 15.76
CA ASP A 79 11.99 21.08 15.13
C ASP A 79 10.85 21.69 15.95
N THR A 80 9.94 20.86 16.45
CA THR A 80 8.85 21.32 17.32
C THR A 80 9.39 21.97 18.60
N ILE A 81 10.40 21.37 19.24
CA ILE A 81 11.04 21.94 20.45
C ILE A 81 11.73 23.27 20.15
N LEU A 82 12.41 23.38 19.00
CA LEU A 82 13.11 24.61 18.62
C LEU A 82 12.17 25.78 18.31
N ASN A 83 10.95 25.48 17.84
CA ASN A 83 9.96 26.48 17.46
C ASN A 83 8.91 26.76 18.56
N ALA A 84 8.81 25.91 19.60
CA ALA A 84 7.82 26.03 20.66
C ALA A 84 8.17 27.13 21.70
N PRO A 85 7.16 27.84 22.24
CA PRO A 85 7.36 28.75 23.36
C PRO A 85 7.73 27.98 24.63
N VAL A 86 8.80 28.41 25.29
CA VAL A 86 9.48 27.72 26.43
C VAL A 86 8.65 27.72 27.74
N GLU A 87 7.46 28.31 27.74
CA GLU A 87 6.69 28.56 28.97
C GLU A 87 6.02 27.29 29.52
N SER A 88 5.65 26.35 28.65
CA SER A 88 5.00 25.09 29.05
C SER A 88 5.06 24.04 27.94
N LEU A 89 4.87 22.77 28.33
CA LEU A 89 4.79 21.64 27.41
C LEU A 89 3.65 21.85 26.41
N SER A 90 3.99 22.07 25.14
CA SER A 90 2.99 22.31 24.09
C SER A 90 2.31 21.00 23.66
N GLN A 91 1.07 21.13 23.16
CA GLN A 91 0.36 19.99 22.59
C GLN A 91 1.11 19.41 21.37
N GLU A 92 1.72 20.26 20.55
CA GLU A 92 2.53 19.84 19.40
C GLU A 92 3.75 19.02 19.83
N GLN A 93 4.38 19.40 20.94
CA GLN A 93 5.51 18.68 21.50
C GLN A 93 5.09 17.29 22.03
N LEU A 94 3.92 17.20 22.66
CA LEU A 94 3.35 15.91 23.07
C LEU A 94 3.03 15.01 21.86
N ILE A 95 2.43 15.58 20.81
CA ILE A 95 2.11 14.84 19.58
C ILE A 95 3.38 14.33 18.90
N SER A 96 4.39 15.18 18.71
CA SER A 96 5.66 14.78 18.09
C SER A 96 6.43 13.77 18.93
N THR A 97 6.42 13.90 20.26
CA THR A 97 6.99 12.88 21.17
C THR A 97 6.25 11.55 21.01
N GLY A 98 4.91 11.59 20.97
CA GLY A 98 4.06 10.42 20.74
C GLY A 98 4.33 9.74 19.40
N GLY A 99 4.56 10.51 18.34
CA GLY A 99 4.91 9.98 17.01
C GLY A 99 6.22 9.17 17.02
N VAL A 100 7.25 9.65 17.72
CA VAL A 100 8.51 8.88 17.89
C VAL A 100 8.26 7.57 18.64
N TRP A 101 7.43 7.60 19.68
CA TRP A 101 7.04 6.40 20.43
C TRP A 101 6.33 5.39 19.55
N GLU A 102 5.33 5.84 18.79
CA GLU A 102 4.58 4.98 17.87
C GLU A 102 5.51 4.33 16.85
N ALA A 103 6.38 5.10 16.20
CA ALA A 103 7.36 4.57 15.25
C ALA A 103 8.31 3.54 15.90
N CYS A 104 8.76 3.79 17.13
CA CYS A 104 9.60 2.84 17.87
C CYS A 104 8.86 1.56 18.27
N GLU A 105 7.57 1.64 18.60
CA GLU A 105 6.74 0.49 18.96
C GLU A 105 6.44 -0.40 17.75
N GLN A 106 6.17 0.21 16.59
CA GLN A 106 5.87 -0.51 15.35
C GLN A 106 7.01 -1.47 14.93
N VAL A 107 8.25 -1.16 15.29
CA VAL A 107 9.42 -2.01 15.03
C VAL A 107 9.30 -3.39 15.67
N SER A 108 8.58 -3.51 16.79
CA SER A 108 8.33 -4.80 17.44
C SER A 108 7.47 -5.73 16.59
N ASN A 109 6.69 -5.17 15.67
CA ASN A 109 5.82 -5.90 14.74
C ASN A 109 6.51 -6.22 13.41
N LEU A 110 7.78 -5.83 13.22
CA LEU A 110 8.49 -6.13 11.98
C LEU A 110 8.65 -7.64 11.77
N PRO A 111 8.53 -8.09 10.51
CA PRO A 111 8.76 -9.49 10.14
C PRO A 111 10.19 -9.92 10.47
N ARG A 112 10.35 -11.18 10.85
CA ARG A 112 11.65 -11.76 11.25
C ARG A 112 12.39 -12.45 10.11
N ASP A 113 11.68 -12.76 9.04
CA ASP A 113 12.21 -13.39 7.83
C ASP A 113 11.52 -12.80 6.59
N ASN A 114 12.05 -13.13 5.41
CA ASN A 114 11.52 -12.59 4.17
C ASN A 114 10.12 -13.13 3.84
N GLN A 115 9.78 -14.35 4.26
CA GLN A 115 8.46 -14.92 4.03
C GLN A 115 7.39 -14.08 4.74
N ALA A 116 7.59 -13.78 6.03
CA ALA A 116 6.71 -12.94 6.81
C ALA A 116 6.64 -11.52 6.23
N ALA A 117 7.75 -10.99 5.69
CA ALA A 117 7.76 -9.68 5.03
C ALA A 117 6.90 -9.66 3.77
N VAL A 118 7.05 -10.66 2.89
CA VAL A 118 6.23 -10.80 1.68
C VAL A 118 4.75 -11.03 2.03
N VAL A 119 4.46 -11.83 3.07
CA VAL A 119 3.10 -12.02 3.57
C VAL A 119 2.48 -10.69 4.02
N SER A 120 3.23 -9.86 4.76
CA SER A 120 2.76 -8.54 5.19
C SER A 120 2.53 -7.61 4.01
N ALA A 121 3.46 -7.56 3.04
CA ALA A 121 3.33 -6.74 1.83
C ALA A 121 2.09 -7.13 1.00
N LEU A 122 1.90 -8.43 0.76
CA LEU A 122 0.73 -8.95 0.04
C LEU A 122 -0.58 -8.67 0.78
N ALA A 123 -0.59 -8.77 2.12
CA ALA A 123 -1.76 -8.47 2.93
C ALA A 123 -2.12 -6.98 2.88
N ALA A 124 -1.14 -6.08 2.93
CA ALA A 124 -1.35 -4.64 2.78
C ALA A 124 -1.92 -4.31 1.39
N CYS A 125 -1.31 -4.84 0.33
CA CYS A 125 -1.83 -4.65 -1.04
C CYS A 125 -3.24 -5.22 -1.22
N LEU A 126 -3.55 -6.37 -0.60
CA LEU A 126 -4.88 -6.96 -0.61
C LEU A 126 -5.91 -6.07 0.09
N GLY A 127 -5.53 -5.40 1.19
CA GLY A 127 -6.37 -4.42 1.88
C GLY A 127 -6.77 -3.28 0.96
N VAL A 128 -5.79 -2.62 0.35
CA VAL A 128 -6.04 -1.49 -0.57
C VAL A 128 -6.92 -1.90 -1.76
N VAL A 129 -6.64 -3.04 -2.39
CA VAL A 129 -7.45 -3.53 -3.52
C VAL A 129 -8.86 -3.92 -3.08
N LYS A 130 -9.03 -4.44 -1.86
CA LYS A 130 -10.34 -4.73 -1.30
C LYS A 130 -11.14 -3.45 -1.13
N ASP A 131 -10.54 -2.42 -0.56
CA ASP A 131 -11.19 -1.14 -0.30
C ASP A 131 -11.59 -0.46 -1.62
N ALA A 132 -10.71 -0.45 -2.63
CA ALA A 132 -11.02 0.08 -3.96
C ALA A 132 -12.16 -0.68 -4.66
N VAL A 133 -12.24 -2.01 -4.50
CA VAL A 133 -13.36 -2.81 -5.03
C VAL A 133 -14.66 -2.43 -4.33
N GLU A 134 -14.64 -2.31 -3.01
CA GLU A 134 -15.83 -1.97 -2.21
C GLU A 134 -16.30 -0.55 -2.54
N GLU A 135 -15.38 0.42 -2.64
CA GLU A 135 -15.67 1.79 -3.08
C GLU A 135 -16.35 1.82 -4.45
N MET A 136 -15.81 1.12 -5.45
CA MET A 136 -16.42 1.08 -6.79
C MET A 136 -17.77 0.34 -6.81
N GLU A 137 -17.95 -0.70 -5.99
CA GLU A 137 -19.26 -1.36 -5.84
C GLU A 137 -20.30 -0.40 -5.26
N HIS A 138 -19.96 0.34 -4.21
CA HIS A 138 -20.81 1.37 -3.63
C HIS A 138 -21.15 2.47 -4.64
N ALA A 139 -20.13 2.99 -5.34
CA ALA A 139 -20.32 4.04 -6.32
C ALA A 139 -21.26 3.61 -7.46
N LEU A 140 -21.13 2.38 -7.99
CA LEU A 140 -22.00 1.87 -9.06
C LEU A 140 -23.46 1.69 -8.62
N VAL A 141 -23.71 1.41 -7.34
CA VAL A 141 -25.06 1.30 -6.76
C VAL A 141 -25.67 2.69 -6.56
N GLU A 142 -24.90 3.64 -6.02
CA GLU A 142 -25.39 4.98 -5.69
C GLU A 142 -25.49 5.91 -6.89
N GLY A 143 -24.61 5.77 -7.89
CA GLY A 143 -24.53 6.63 -9.08
C GLY A 143 -25.61 6.36 -10.14
N GLN A 144 -26.80 5.90 -9.73
CA GLN A 144 -27.97 5.84 -10.61
C GLN A 144 -28.43 7.25 -10.96
N ASP A 145 -28.72 7.51 -12.24
CA ASP A 145 -29.31 8.77 -12.67
C ASP A 145 -30.73 8.88 -12.10
N PRO A 146 -31.00 9.79 -11.14
CA PRO A 146 -32.32 9.96 -10.54
C PRO A 146 -33.40 10.39 -11.54
N TYR A 147 -32.97 10.79 -12.74
CA TYR A 147 -33.83 11.31 -13.80
C TYR A 147 -33.76 10.49 -15.09
N GLY A 148 -33.18 9.29 -15.06
CA GLY A 148 -33.02 8.43 -16.23
C GLY A 148 -34.34 8.01 -16.90
N ASP A 149 -35.44 8.02 -16.15
CA ASP A 149 -36.79 7.69 -16.63
C ASP A 149 -37.51 8.88 -17.31
N ILE A 150 -36.93 10.08 -17.28
CA ILE A 150 -37.56 11.27 -17.87
C ILE A 150 -37.13 11.37 -19.34
N MET A 151 -38.08 11.10 -20.23
CA MET A 151 -37.97 11.28 -21.68
C MET A 151 -37.40 12.66 -22.01
N GLU A 152 -36.35 12.70 -22.84
CA GLU A 152 -35.77 13.96 -23.31
C GLU A 152 -36.75 14.65 -24.25
N ASP A 153 -37.06 15.91 -23.96
CA ASP A 153 -37.92 16.74 -24.79
C ASP A 153 -37.12 17.23 -26.02
N GLU A 154 -37.56 16.87 -27.23
CA GLU A 154 -36.92 17.25 -28.49
C GLU A 154 -36.79 18.78 -28.66
N GLU A 155 -37.59 19.58 -27.96
CA GLU A 155 -37.55 21.06 -28.01
C GLU A 155 -36.55 21.69 -27.02
N LEU A 156 -36.19 21.02 -25.92
CA LEU A 156 -35.34 21.59 -24.85
C LEU A 156 -33.86 21.15 -24.91
N GLY A 157 -33.51 20.25 -25.84
CA GLY A 157 -32.15 19.76 -26.03
C GLY A 157 -31.73 18.69 -25.01
N PHE A 158 -30.51 18.16 -25.18
CA PHE A 158 -29.97 17.11 -24.31
C PHE A 158 -29.80 17.58 -22.86
N ARG A 159 -30.07 16.69 -21.90
CA ARG A 159 -29.77 16.93 -20.47
C ARG A 159 -28.29 17.24 -20.30
N GLY A 160 -27.97 18.46 -19.84
CA GLY A 160 -26.60 18.95 -19.67
C GLY A 160 -25.78 18.30 -18.55
N ASN A 161 -26.30 17.27 -17.88
CA ASN A 161 -25.65 16.54 -16.80
C ASN A 161 -25.28 15.08 -17.18
N ARG A 162 -25.39 14.70 -18.46
CA ARG A 162 -25.06 13.34 -18.92
C ARG A 162 -23.62 12.91 -18.66
N ASP A 163 -22.71 13.87 -18.54
CA ASP A 163 -21.30 13.67 -18.19
C ASP A 163 -21.07 13.36 -16.70
N THR A 164 -22.09 13.54 -15.86
CA THR A 164 -22.01 13.29 -14.40
C THR A 164 -22.55 11.92 -13.98
N TYR A 165 -23.14 11.14 -14.89
CA TYR A 165 -23.72 9.83 -14.59
C TYR A 165 -23.22 8.74 -15.53
N TRP A 166 -23.31 7.48 -15.09
CA TRP A 166 -23.07 6.33 -15.94
C TRP A 166 -24.26 6.02 -16.83
N SER A 167 -24.03 5.98 -18.14
CA SER A 167 -25.01 5.43 -19.08
C SER A 167 -25.14 3.91 -18.91
N GLU A 168 -26.20 3.33 -19.49
CA GLU A 168 -26.39 1.88 -19.51
C GLU A 168 -25.23 1.17 -20.24
N ALA A 169 -24.70 1.77 -21.32
CA ALA A 169 -23.54 1.25 -22.04
C ALA A 169 -22.28 1.26 -21.16
N ASP A 170 -22.08 2.32 -20.37
CA ASP A 170 -20.99 2.38 -19.40
C ASP A 170 -21.15 1.27 -18.38
N ARG A 171 -22.33 1.13 -17.76
CA ARG A 171 -22.60 0.09 -16.75
C ARG A 171 -22.27 -1.32 -17.25
N GLN A 172 -22.55 -1.64 -18.51
CA GLN A 172 -22.19 -2.93 -19.11
C GLN A 172 -20.68 -3.12 -19.25
N LEU A 173 -19.95 -2.09 -19.69
CA LEU A 173 -18.48 -2.08 -19.76
C LEU A 173 -17.87 -2.22 -18.35
N LEU A 174 -18.37 -1.43 -17.40
CA LEU A 174 -17.90 -1.38 -16.02
C LEU A 174 -18.12 -2.69 -15.28
N GLY A 175 -19.20 -3.44 -15.58
CA GLY A 175 -19.40 -4.77 -15.03
C GLY A 175 -18.25 -5.74 -15.34
N SER A 176 -17.62 -5.63 -16.51
CA SER A 176 -16.44 -6.43 -16.87
C SER A 176 -15.16 -5.93 -16.18
N CYS A 177 -15.03 -4.61 -16.00
CA CYS A 177 -13.92 -4.00 -15.26
C CYS A 177 -13.96 -4.37 -13.77
N MET A 178 -15.14 -4.37 -13.16
CA MET A 178 -15.37 -4.89 -11.81
C MET A 178 -15.00 -6.36 -11.69
N GLY A 179 -15.26 -7.16 -12.73
CA GLY A 179 -14.79 -8.55 -12.80
C GLY A 179 -13.26 -8.67 -12.72
N LEU A 180 -12.51 -7.78 -13.39
CA LEU A 180 -11.04 -7.71 -13.30
C LEU A 180 -10.56 -7.26 -11.92
N MET A 181 -11.17 -6.23 -11.32
CA MET A 181 -10.80 -5.78 -9.97
C MET A 181 -11.05 -6.90 -8.94
N LYS A 182 -12.17 -7.63 -9.06
CA LYS A 182 -12.46 -8.82 -8.23
C LYS A 182 -11.48 -9.96 -8.47
N ALA A 183 -11.06 -10.20 -9.71
CA ALA A 183 -10.01 -11.15 -10.03
C ALA A 183 -8.67 -10.75 -9.40
N SER A 184 -8.38 -9.45 -9.31
CA SER A 184 -7.18 -8.91 -8.65
C SER A 184 -7.18 -9.22 -7.15
N LYS A 185 -8.29 -8.95 -6.47
CA LYS A 185 -8.52 -9.33 -5.06
C LYS A 185 -8.35 -10.84 -4.84
N ALA A 186 -8.93 -11.66 -5.73
CA ALA A 186 -8.83 -13.11 -5.64
C ALA A 186 -7.40 -13.63 -5.88
N CYS A 187 -6.67 -13.02 -6.82
CA CYS A 187 -5.26 -13.30 -7.11
C CYS A 187 -4.39 -13.04 -5.89
N LEU A 188 -4.44 -11.83 -5.33
CA LEU A 188 -3.69 -11.47 -4.12
C LEU A 188 -4.04 -12.40 -2.96
N LYS A 189 -5.32 -12.72 -2.75
CA LYS A 189 -5.76 -13.65 -1.69
C LYS A 189 -5.18 -15.05 -1.88
N LYS A 190 -5.12 -15.57 -3.11
CA LYS A 190 -4.58 -16.90 -3.40
C LYS A 190 -3.06 -16.94 -3.30
N VAL A 191 -2.36 -15.95 -3.83
CA VAL A 191 -0.91 -15.82 -3.70
C VAL A 191 -0.51 -15.69 -2.23
N LEU A 192 -1.20 -14.84 -1.46
CA LEU A 192 -0.98 -14.72 -0.01
C LEU A 192 -1.14 -16.06 0.71
N ALA A 193 -2.19 -16.83 0.40
CA ALA A 193 -2.40 -18.15 1.00
C ALA A 193 -1.29 -19.14 0.61
N ALA A 194 -0.85 -19.13 -0.66
CA ALA A 194 0.22 -19.98 -1.16
C ALA A 194 1.56 -19.66 -0.49
N VAL A 195 1.92 -18.38 -0.37
CA VAL A 195 3.14 -17.94 0.33
C VAL A 195 3.10 -18.32 1.81
N LYS A 196 1.96 -18.21 2.49
CA LYS A 196 1.81 -18.66 3.89
C LYS A 196 1.98 -20.17 4.04
N ALA A 197 1.48 -20.95 3.10
CA ALA A 197 1.48 -22.41 3.19
C ALA A 197 2.80 -23.06 2.74
N TYR A 198 3.42 -22.52 1.68
CA TYR A 198 4.53 -23.16 0.99
C TYR A 198 5.79 -22.27 0.86
N GLY A 199 5.69 -20.98 1.19
CA GLY A 199 6.81 -20.05 1.12
C GLY A 199 7.91 -20.42 2.10
N LYS A 200 9.15 -20.43 1.61
CA LYS A 200 10.37 -20.72 2.39
C LYS A 200 11.41 -19.63 2.15
N ALA A 201 12.25 -19.38 3.14
CA ALA A 201 13.33 -18.42 3.07
C ALA A 201 14.68 -19.07 3.43
N ASP A 202 14.84 -20.36 3.13
CA ASP A 202 16.00 -21.15 3.55
C ASP A 202 17.20 -21.01 2.59
N SER A 203 16.96 -20.57 1.36
CA SER A 203 17.98 -20.43 0.31
C SER A 203 17.86 -19.09 -0.44
N PRO A 204 18.96 -18.56 -1.00
CA PRO A 204 18.94 -17.33 -1.78
C PRO A 204 17.94 -17.37 -2.94
N GLU A 205 17.78 -18.52 -3.60
CA GLU A 205 16.85 -18.70 -4.72
C GLU A 205 15.39 -18.58 -4.26
N GLN A 206 15.04 -19.18 -3.12
CA GLN A 206 13.70 -19.05 -2.56
C GLN A 206 13.40 -17.62 -2.11
N ILE A 207 14.37 -16.96 -1.49
CA ILE A 207 14.26 -15.57 -1.07
C ILE A 207 14.03 -14.67 -2.30
N ALA A 208 14.79 -14.85 -3.37
CA ALA A 208 14.62 -14.12 -4.62
C ALA A 208 13.22 -14.34 -5.24
N GLN A 209 12.73 -15.58 -5.26
CA GLN A 209 11.38 -15.87 -5.76
C GLN A 209 10.27 -15.21 -4.93
N LEU A 210 10.46 -15.09 -3.61
CA LEU A 210 9.53 -14.35 -2.74
C LEU A 210 9.57 -12.85 -3.05
N ASP A 211 10.77 -12.28 -3.21
CA ASP A 211 10.94 -10.86 -3.56
C ASP A 211 10.34 -10.55 -4.94
N ASP A 212 10.58 -11.39 -5.95
CA ASP A 212 9.97 -11.25 -7.28
C ASP A 212 8.44 -11.20 -7.19
N LEU A 213 7.83 -12.06 -6.36
CA LEU A 213 6.39 -12.08 -6.11
C LEU A 213 5.89 -10.81 -5.44
N ALA A 214 6.60 -10.32 -4.42
CA ALA A 214 6.24 -9.09 -3.73
C ALA A 214 6.33 -7.89 -4.68
N ASP A 215 7.39 -7.79 -5.47
CA ASP A 215 7.63 -6.71 -6.42
C ASP A 215 6.52 -6.63 -7.47
N ILE A 216 6.17 -7.75 -8.12
CA ILE A 216 5.10 -7.71 -9.13
C ILE A 216 3.70 -7.51 -8.51
N ALA A 217 3.46 -8.04 -7.30
CA ALA A 217 2.16 -7.86 -6.65
C ALA A 217 1.91 -6.40 -6.26
N ASN A 218 2.97 -5.64 -5.93
CA ASN A 218 2.87 -4.22 -5.65
C ASN A 218 2.43 -3.38 -6.86
N GLU A 219 2.53 -3.90 -8.09
CA GLU A 219 1.99 -3.23 -9.30
C GLU A 219 0.47 -3.38 -9.44
N ILE A 220 -0.17 -4.32 -8.71
CA ILE A 220 -1.61 -4.55 -8.80
C ILE A 220 -2.37 -3.34 -8.27
N SER A 221 -2.05 -2.85 -7.07
CA SER A 221 -2.81 -1.78 -6.43
C SER A 221 -2.85 -0.49 -7.27
N PRO A 222 -1.72 0.04 -7.79
CA PRO A 222 -1.75 1.19 -8.69
C PRO A 222 -2.54 0.93 -9.99
N SER A 223 -2.47 -0.29 -10.54
CA SER A 223 -3.21 -0.62 -11.76
C SER A 223 -4.73 -0.74 -11.51
N VAL A 224 -5.13 -1.16 -10.31
CA VAL A 224 -6.54 -1.17 -9.88
C VAL A 224 -7.04 0.26 -9.67
N ASP A 225 -6.24 1.12 -9.05
CA ASP A 225 -6.56 2.54 -8.83
C ASP A 225 -6.73 3.30 -10.15
N GLU A 226 -5.78 3.16 -11.09
CA GLU A 226 -5.88 3.75 -12.43
C GLU A 226 -7.12 3.27 -13.20
N LEU A 227 -7.47 1.98 -13.07
CA LEU A 227 -8.70 1.45 -13.67
C LEU A 227 -9.92 2.09 -12.99
N ALA A 228 -10.01 2.08 -11.66
CA ALA A 228 -11.12 2.68 -10.91
C ALA A 228 -11.33 4.16 -11.26
N LEU A 229 -10.26 4.95 -11.30
CA LEU A 229 -10.31 6.37 -11.69
C LEU A 229 -10.86 6.56 -13.11
N SER A 230 -10.47 5.70 -14.06
CA SER A 230 -11.00 5.76 -15.44
C SER A 230 -12.46 5.33 -15.58
N MET A 231 -13.00 4.67 -14.55
CA MET A 231 -14.38 4.21 -14.52
C MET A 231 -15.36 5.30 -14.10
N TYR A 232 -14.93 6.41 -13.48
CA TYR A 232 -15.83 7.51 -13.11
C TYR A 232 -16.25 8.37 -14.32
N PRO A 233 -17.47 8.94 -14.33
CA PRO A 233 -17.92 9.82 -15.41
C PRO A 233 -17.09 11.12 -15.51
N PRO A 234 -16.92 11.69 -16.72
CA PRO A 234 -17.33 11.13 -18.01
C PRO A 234 -16.41 9.97 -18.44
N VAL A 235 -17.00 8.81 -18.73
CA VAL A 235 -16.25 7.59 -19.03
C VAL A 235 -15.64 7.66 -20.43
N ASN A 236 -14.33 7.45 -20.52
CA ASN A 236 -13.62 7.28 -21.79
C ASN A 236 -13.37 5.79 -22.04
N PRO A 237 -14.09 5.15 -22.99
CA PRO A 237 -13.96 3.70 -23.23
C PRO A 237 -12.56 3.25 -23.62
N LEU A 238 -11.78 4.10 -24.30
CA LEU A 238 -10.40 3.79 -24.68
C LEU A 238 -9.45 3.82 -23.48
N ALA A 239 -9.63 4.79 -22.58
CA ALA A 239 -8.87 4.86 -21.33
C ALA A 239 -9.16 3.65 -20.44
N VAL A 240 -10.44 3.30 -20.28
CA VAL A 240 -10.86 2.09 -19.54
C VAL A 240 -10.26 0.83 -20.16
N ARG A 241 -10.27 0.69 -21.49
CA ARG A 241 -9.66 -0.46 -22.19
C ARG A 241 -8.16 -0.56 -21.91
N LEU A 242 -7.45 0.56 -21.96
CA LEU A 242 -6.00 0.62 -21.74
C LEU A 242 -5.66 0.21 -20.30
N ASN A 243 -6.34 0.81 -19.32
CA ASN A 243 -6.09 0.53 -17.90
C ASN A 243 -6.50 -0.91 -17.53
N ALA A 244 -7.60 -1.41 -18.09
CA ALA A 244 -7.99 -2.81 -17.93
C ALA A 244 -6.95 -3.77 -18.53
N ALA A 245 -6.38 -3.44 -19.69
CA ALA A 245 -5.33 -4.25 -20.31
C ALA A 245 -4.02 -4.24 -19.49
N LYS A 246 -3.65 -3.08 -18.93
CA LYS A 246 -2.51 -2.96 -18.00
C LYS A 246 -2.72 -3.85 -16.78
N LEU A 247 -3.86 -3.75 -16.10
CA LEU A 247 -4.19 -4.58 -14.95
C LEU A 247 -4.18 -6.08 -15.30
N ALA A 248 -4.81 -6.47 -16.41
CA ALA A 248 -4.81 -7.86 -16.86
C ALA A 248 -3.39 -8.39 -17.12
N SER A 249 -2.50 -7.57 -17.69
CA SER A 249 -1.10 -7.92 -17.92
C SER A 249 -0.35 -8.14 -16.59
N VAL A 250 -0.52 -7.24 -15.62
CA VAL A 250 0.08 -7.36 -14.28
C VAL A 250 -0.41 -8.65 -13.61
N LEU A 251 -1.72 -8.91 -13.59
CA LEU A 251 -2.28 -10.11 -12.97
C LEU A 251 -1.73 -11.40 -13.57
N LYS A 252 -1.61 -11.47 -14.91
CA LYS A 252 -1.02 -12.62 -15.58
C LYS A 252 0.44 -12.81 -15.21
N LYS A 253 1.21 -11.73 -15.10
CA LYS A 253 2.62 -11.79 -14.68
C LYS A 253 2.75 -12.29 -13.24
N VAL A 254 1.89 -11.82 -12.33
CA VAL A 254 1.83 -12.35 -10.94
C VAL A 254 1.53 -13.85 -10.93
N LEU A 255 0.52 -14.27 -11.68
CA LEU A 255 0.11 -15.68 -11.75
C LEU A 255 1.21 -16.57 -12.33
N GLU A 256 1.93 -16.10 -13.35
CA GLU A 256 3.04 -16.84 -13.95
C GLU A 256 4.26 -16.94 -13.02
N ILE A 257 4.61 -15.85 -12.33
CA ILE A 257 5.68 -15.88 -11.32
C ILE A 257 5.29 -16.82 -10.16
N ALA A 258 4.04 -16.77 -9.69
CA ALA A 258 3.56 -17.66 -8.64
C ALA A 258 3.66 -19.12 -9.07
N LYS A 259 3.23 -19.45 -10.29
CA LYS A 259 3.28 -20.79 -10.86
C LYS A 259 4.71 -21.36 -10.96
N THR A 260 5.66 -20.52 -11.36
CA THR A 260 7.06 -20.95 -11.58
C THR A 260 7.91 -20.92 -10.31
N SER A 261 7.41 -20.30 -9.25
CA SER A 261 8.06 -20.25 -7.93
C SER A 261 7.82 -21.50 -7.08
N HIS A 262 8.61 -21.64 -6.01
CA HIS A 262 8.44 -22.70 -5.02
C HIS A 262 7.14 -22.61 -4.21
N VAL A 263 6.38 -21.50 -4.27
CA VAL A 263 5.15 -21.35 -3.47
C VAL A 263 3.94 -22.04 -4.11
N CYS A 264 4.05 -22.50 -5.36
CA CYS A 264 2.99 -23.19 -6.09
C CYS A 264 3.45 -24.61 -6.48
N PRO A 265 3.32 -25.60 -5.59
CA PRO A 265 3.57 -27.00 -5.97
C PRO A 265 2.54 -27.47 -7.02
N PRO A 266 2.80 -28.57 -7.75
CA PRO A 266 1.90 -29.05 -8.81
C PRO A 266 0.44 -29.28 -8.39
N SER A 267 0.20 -29.57 -7.11
CA SER A 267 -1.15 -29.71 -6.55
C SER A 267 -1.95 -28.40 -6.51
N GLU A 268 -1.28 -27.25 -6.60
CA GLU A 268 -1.85 -25.91 -6.49
C GLU A 268 -2.02 -25.21 -7.85
N GLU A 269 -1.56 -25.79 -8.96
CA GLU A 269 -1.64 -25.12 -10.28
C GLU A 269 -3.08 -24.82 -10.74
N GLY A 270 -4.07 -25.57 -10.24
CA GLY A 270 -5.46 -25.43 -10.64
C GLY A 270 -6.06 -24.04 -10.39
N TRP A 271 -5.71 -23.39 -9.27
CA TRP A 271 -6.23 -22.04 -8.99
C TRP A 271 -5.57 -20.98 -9.88
N VAL A 272 -4.30 -21.18 -10.26
CA VAL A 272 -3.58 -20.29 -11.18
C VAL A 272 -4.26 -20.30 -12.55
N GLN A 273 -4.54 -21.50 -13.07
CA GLN A 273 -5.22 -21.68 -14.36
C GLN A 273 -6.63 -21.06 -14.34
N PHE A 274 -7.39 -21.31 -13.27
CA PHE A 274 -8.73 -20.73 -13.10
C PHE A 274 -8.70 -19.19 -13.10
N LEU A 275 -7.81 -18.58 -12.32
CA LEU A 275 -7.71 -17.12 -12.25
C LEU A 275 -7.20 -16.51 -13.55
N THR A 276 -6.28 -17.17 -14.25
CA THR A 276 -5.82 -16.74 -15.58
C THR A 276 -7.00 -16.70 -16.55
N GLY A 277 -7.82 -17.76 -16.57
CA GLY A 277 -9.04 -17.81 -17.38
C GLY A 277 -10.06 -16.73 -17.00
N ALA A 278 -10.21 -16.40 -15.72
CA ALA A 278 -11.08 -15.32 -15.26
C ALA A 278 -10.59 -13.94 -15.74
N VAL A 279 -9.27 -13.70 -15.72
CA VAL A 279 -8.68 -12.46 -16.26
C VAL A 279 -8.93 -12.36 -17.76
N ASP A 280 -8.70 -13.44 -18.51
CA ASP A 280 -8.94 -13.47 -19.96
C ASP A 280 -10.41 -13.23 -20.32
N HIS A 281 -11.32 -13.88 -19.62
CA HIS A 281 -12.76 -13.71 -19.82
C HIS A 281 -13.20 -12.25 -19.68
N ASN A 282 -12.81 -11.59 -18.58
CA ASN A 282 -13.20 -10.21 -18.34
C ASN A 282 -12.51 -9.25 -19.33
N MET A 283 -11.24 -9.45 -19.64
CA MET A 283 -10.54 -8.62 -20.61
C MET A 283 -11.13 -8.76 -22.02
N ASN A 284 -11.54 -9.96 -22.42
CA ASN A 284 -12.20 -10.18 -23.72
C ASN A 284 -13.56 -9.47 -23.79
N LYS A 285 -14.34 -9.45 -22.70
CA LYS A 285 -15.56 -8.64 -22.63
C LYS A 285 -15.27 -7.14 -22.78
N VAL A 286 -14.28 -6.62 -22.06
CA VAL A 286 -13.85 -5.21 -22.18
C VAL A 286 -13.48 -4.88 -23.64
N LYS A 287 -12.73 -5.76 -24.31
CA LYS A 287 -12.37 -5.59 -25.72
C LYS A 287 -13.59 -5.55 -26.64
N ASN A 288 -14.59 -6.40 -26.39
CA ASN A 288 -15.81 -6.46 -27.19
C ASN A 288 -16.66 -5.19 -27.03
N PHE A 289 -16.83 -4.70 -25.80
CA PHE A 289 -17.58 -3.45 -25.54
C PHE A 289 -16.91 -2.21 -26.13
N THR A 290 -15.59 -2.25 -26.33
CA THR A 290 -14.79 -1.10 -26.79
C THR A 290 -14.36 -1.22 -28.25
N GLN A 291 -14.82 -2.24 -28.99
CA GLN A 291 -14.37 -2.51 -30.35
C GLN A 291 -14.77 -1.40 -31.35
N GLY A 292 -15.91 -0.76 -31.15
CA GLY A 292 -16.39 0.34 -32.01
C GLY A 292 -15.72 1.70 -31.75
N GLN A 293 -14.75 1.76 -30.84
CA GLN A 293 -14.02 2.98 -30.46
C GLN A 293 -12.58 3.01 -31.02
N LEU A 294 -12.15 1.91 -31.66
CA LEU A 294 -10.87 1.76 -32.35
C LEU A 294 -10.99 2.15 -33.81
#